data_AF-A0A915XWJ8-F1
#
_entry.id   AF-A0A915XWJ8-F1
#
_cell.length_a   1.000
_cell.length_b   1.000
_cell.length_c   1.000
_cell.angle_alpha   90.00
_cell.angle_beta   90.00
_cell.angle_gamma   90.00
#
_symmetry.space_group_name_H-M   'P 1'
#
loop_
_entity.id
_entity.type
_entity.pdbx_description
1 polymer ?
#
loop_
_entity_poly.entity_id
_entity_poly.type
_entity_poly.pdbx_seq_one_letter_code
_entity_poly.pdbx_strand_id
1 'polypeptide(L)'
;MVLEWLLVAVGYIGSAQGAAPGNDSANEVLCELARVRQIGVRKDRAQLQVPLHALRKPDSNALFSLKVAMPAPTAPFYWHWQTAVLLALARLEDARSLPDLMALRSKPEWKDHPYLIPAIARIKAGVAVPRVRTAEDWQRKVAVFLQECIGEGDSETARSRHQAVCTRFLAEMASEAYAVGVREAFRVLSEMGTDWQSDSIANWIAELGQRTGQERAEWLLARLRTATAIRAELYYDLQALADCGEIAVKLLIGWWKELSQPVGFKTDAAAIEVRRVLCLQALAAIDSPTAQAFVEKNTEGRQLFIVQSLQRCPMMFTSSY
;
A
#
# COMPACT_ATOMS: atom_id res chain seq x y z
N MET A 1 -25.70 30.76 -9.28
CA MET A 1 -24.42 31.34 -9.72
C MET A 1 -23.54 31.33 -8.48
N VAL A 2 -22.67 30.37 -8.20
CA VAL A 2 -21.75 29.61 -9.06
C VAL A 2 -21.80 28.13 -8.63
N LEU A 3 -21.99 27.26 -9.61
CA LEU A 3 -22.11 25.81 -9.49
C LEU A 3 -21.12 25.26 -10.51
N GLU A 4 -19.86 25.15 -10.12
CA GLU A 4 -18.73 24.73 -10.94
C GLU A 4 -17.68 24.12 -9.99
N TRP A 5 -16.87 23.19 -10.51
CA TRP A 5 -15.92 22.29 -9.83
C TRP A 5 -16.45 20.89 -9.49
N LEU A 6 -16.95 20.20 -10.52
CA LEU A 6 -17.03 18.74 -10.54
C LEU A 6 -16.56 18.27 -11.92
N LEU A 7 -15.24 18.33 -12.16
CA LEU A 7 -14.53 17.69 -13.27
C LEU A 7 -13.04 18.07 -13.21
N VAL A 8 -12.16 17.05 -13.14
CA VAL A 8 -10.90 16.83 -13.89
C VAL A 8 -10.38 15.45 -13.42
N ALA A 9 -10.14 14.40 -14.22
CA ALA A 9 -10.02 14.25 -15.67
C ALA A 9 -10.66 12.94 -16.16
N VAL A 10 -11.47 13.04 -17.21
CA VAL A 10 -11.64 11.99 -18.22
C VAL A 10 -10.55 12.21 -19.26
N GLY A 11 -9.77 11.17 -19.57
CA GLY A 11 -8.74 11.19 -20.60
C GLY A 11 -8.63 9.84 -21.28
N TYR A 12 -9.36 9.71 -22.40
CA TYR A 12 -9.39 8.63 -23.40
C TYR A 12 -10.32 7.43 -23.16
N ILE A 13 -11.62 7.67 -23.38
CA ILE A 13 -12.43 6.79 -24.22
C ILE A 13 -12.11 7.17 -25.67
N GLY A 14 -11.09 6.53 -26.24
CA GLY A 14 -10.88 6.49 -27.68
C GLY A 14 -11.47 5.18 -28.19
N SER A 15 -12.50 5.30 -29.02
CA SER A 15 -13.10 4.23 -29.82
C SER A 15 -12.08 3.17 -30.29
N ALA A 16 -12.16 1.98 -29.70
CA ALA A 16 -11.63 0.76 -30.29
C ALA A 16 -12.68 -0.35 -30.11
N GLN A 17 -13.76 -0.25 -30.88
CA GLN A 17 -14.36 -1.46 -31.45
C GLN A 17 -13.30 -2.04 -32.40
N GLY A 18 -12.40 -2.84 -31.86
CA GLY A 18 -11.27 -3.41 -32.58
C GLY A 18 -10.55 -4.37 -31.66
N ALA A 19 -10.92 -5.65 -31.77
CA ALA A 19 -10.29 -6.83 -31.17
C ALA A 19 -9.56 -6.57 -29.83
N ALA A 20 -10.27 -6.74 -28.72
CA ALA A 20 -9.67 -6.75 -27.38
C ALA A 20 -8.55 -7.81 -27.31
N PRO A 21 -7.27 -7.41 -27.16
CA PRO A 21 -6.24 -8.34 -26.73
C PRO A 21 -6.47 -8.56 -25.22
N GLY A 22 -7.03 -9.72 -24.87
CA GLY A 22 -7.07 -10.35 -23.54
C GLY A 22 -7.24 -9.45 -22.30
N ASN A 23 -8.48 -9.30 -21.82
CA ASN A 23 -8.78 -8.78 -20.47
C ASN A 23 -8.13 -9.64 -19.34
N ASP A 24 -7.67 -10.85 -19.67
CA ASP A 24 -7.11 -11.80 -18.71
C ASP A 24 -5.71 -11.40 -18.20
N SER A 25 -4.84 -10.85 -19.06
CA SER A 25 -3.46 -10.51 -18.67
C SER A 25 -3.39 -9.34 -17.69
N ALA A 26 -4.26 -8.33 -17.87
CA ALA A 26 -4.41 -7.20 -16.96
C ALA A 26 -4.84 -7.65 -15.55
N ASN A 27 -5.84 -8.55 -15.49
CA ASN A 27 -6.32 -9.12 -14.24
C ASN A 27 -5.24 -9.95 -13.57
N GLU A 28 -4.53 -10.80 -14.31
CA GLU A 28 -3.44 -11.64 -13.80
C GLU A 28 -2.35 -10.84 -13.11
N VAL A 29 -1.90 -9.72 -13.70
CA VAL A 29 -0.87 -8.87 -13.09
C VAL A 29 -1.37 -8.18 -11.81
N LEU A 30 -2.63 -7.74 -11.78
CA LEU A 30 -3.22 -7.16 -10.57
C LEU A 30 -3.38 -8.21 -9.46
N CYS A 31 -3.77 -9.44 -9.81
CA CYS A 31 -3.81 -10.58 -8.90
C CYS A 31 -2.41 -10.92 -8.35
N GLU A 32 -1.40 -10.93 -9.20
CA GLU A 32 -0.01 -11.17 -8.79
C GLU A 32 0.47 -10.09 -7.83
N LEU A 33 0.21 -8.81 -8.15
CA LEU A 33 0.56 -7.68 -7.29
C LEU A 33 -0.13 -7.78 -5.91
N ALA A 34 -1.42 -8.13 -5.89
CA ALA A 34 -2.17 -8.36 -4.67
C ALA A 34 -1.53 -9.47 -3.82
N ARG A 35 -1.20 -10.59 -4.46
CA ARG A 35 -0.55 -11.73 -3.83
C ARG A 35 0.83 -11.38 -3.26
N VAL A 36 1.69 -10.73 -4.05
CA VAL A 36 3.02 -10.27 -3.63
C VAL A 36 2.92 -9.40 -2.37
N ARG A 37 2.00 -8.44 -2.38
CA ARG A 37 1.79 -7.56 -1.23
C ARG A 37 1.30 -8.33 0.00
N GLN A 38 0.34 -9.24 -0.15
CA GLN A 38 -0.16 -10.06 0.97
C GLN A 38 0.94 -10.95 1.57
N ILE A 39 1.82 -11.52 0.76
CA ILE A 39 3.00 -12.28 1.24
C ILE A 39 3.87 -11.40 2.14
N GLY A 40 4.15 -10.18 1.71
CA GLY A 40 4.91 -9.20 2.50
C GLY A 40 4.21 -8.83 3.81
N VAL A 41 2.93 -8.44 3.75
CA VAL A 41 2.14 -8.03 4.93
C VAL A 41 2.05 -9.15 5.96
N ARG A 42 1.82 -10.40 5.51
CA ARG A 42 1.73 -11.59 6.38
C ARG A 42 3.10 -12.13 6.80
N LYS A 43 4.19 -11.58 6.26
CA LYS A 43 5.57 -12.06 6.43
C LYS A 43 5.73 -13.56 6.12
N ASP A 44 5.04 -14.04 5.09
CA ASP A 44 5.00 -15.46 4.73
C ASP A 44 6.27 -15.89 3.97
N ARG A 45 7.30 -16.27 4.72
CA ARG A 45 8.59 -16.73 4.17
C ARG A 45 8.49 -18.01 3.35
N ALA A 46 7.44 -18.81 3.52
CA ALA A 46 7.26 -20.03 2.73
C ALA A 46 6.98 -19.70 1.25
N GLN A 47 6.41 -18.52 0.98
CA GLN A 47 6.08 -18.05 -0.36
C GLN A 47 7.16 -17.14 -0.99
N LEU A 48 8.38 -17.11 -0.47
CA LEU A 48 9.49 -16.27 -0.97
C LEU A 48 9.68 -16.35 -2.51
N GLN A 49 9.46 -17.52 -3.11
CA GLN A 49 9.66 -17.69 -4.55
C GLN A 49 8.69 -16.86 -5.41
N VAL A 50 7.52 -16.46 -4.88
CA VAL A 50 6.55 -15.65 -5.61
C VAL A 50 7.09 -14.24 -5.88
N PRO A 51 7.47 -13.42 -4.87
CA PRO A 51 8.05 -12.10 -5.13
C PRO A 51 9.40 -12.17 -5.85
N LEU A 52 10.21 -13.23 -5.66
CA LEU A 52 11.44 -13.41 -6.44
C LEU A 52 11.16 -13.70 -7.92
N HIS A 53 10.15 -14.52 -8.22
CA HIS A 53 9.74 -14.77 -9.59
C HIS A 53 9.27 -13.49 -10.26
N ALA A 54 8.38 -12.75 -9.58
CA ALA A 54 7.91 -11.44 -10.02
C ALA A 54 9.12 -10.55 -10.35
N LEU A 55 10.05 -10.35 -9.39
CA LEU A 55 11.25 -9.51 -9.56
C LEU A 55 12.09 -9.88 -10.80
N ARG A 56 12.27 -11.17 -11.06
CA ARG A 56 13.15 -11.69 -12.13
C ARG A 56 12.49 -11.67 -13.51
N LYS A 57 11.17 -11.85 -13.57
CA LYS A 57 10.39 -11.99 -14.81
C LYS A 57 9.13 -11.13 -14.76
N PRO A 58 9.28 -9.79 -14.73
CA PRO A 58 8.11 -8.91 -14.85
C PRO A 58 7.46 -9.14 -16.22
N ASP A 59 6.13 -9.31 -16.26
CA ASP A 59 5.39 -9.26 -17.53
C ASP A 59 5.39 -7.82 -18.05
N SER A 60 6.43 -7.48 -18.83
CA SER A 60 6.65 -6.12 -19.31
C SER A 60 5.48 -5.60 -20.14
N ASN A 61 4.85 -6.45 -20.97
CA ASN A 61 3.81 -5.99 -21.89
C ASN A 61 2.54 -5.55 -21.15
N ALA A 62 2.11 -6.28 -20.13
CA ALA A 62 0.98 -5.89 -19.29
C ALA A 62 1.32 -4.70 -18.38
N LEU A 63 2.53 -4.66 -17.80
CA LEU A 63 2.95 -3.61 -16.88
C LEU A 63 3.06 -2.21 -17.52
N PHE A 64 3.43 -2.13 -18.80
CA PHE A 64 3.53 -0.88 -19.54
C PHE A 64 2.21 -0.44 -20.21
N SER A 65 1.25 -1.36 -20.39
CA SER A 65 -0.04 -1.07 -21.04
C SER A 65 -1.15 -0.69 -20.06
N LEU A 66 -1.02 -1.09 -18.78
CA LEU A 66 -1.98 -0.76 -17.73
C LEU A 66 -1.92 0.72 -17.34
N LYS A 67 -2.99 1.44 -17.69
CA LYS A 67 -3.29 2.77 -17.12
C LYS A 67 -4.20 2.59 -15.92
N VAL A 68 -3.65 2.66 -14.72
CA VAL A 68 -4.47 2.69 -13.50
C VAL A 68 -4.97 4.12 -13.30
N ALA A 69 -6.29 4.26 -13.08
CA ALA A 69 -6.89 5.54 -12.72
C ALA A 69 -6.42 5.97 -11.33
N MET A 70 -5.24 6.59 -11.30
CA MET A 70 -4.62 7.12 -10.10
C MET A 70 -4.66 8.65 -10.19
N PRO A 71 -4.96 9.37 -9.09
CA PRO A 71 -4.88 10.82 -9.08
C PRO A 71 -3.45 11.27 -9.38
N ALA A 72 -3.28 11.97 -10.50
CA ALA A 72 -2.01 12.34 -11.11
C ALA A 72 -1.13 13.27 -10.22
N PRO A 73 0.19 13.34 -10.48
CA PRO A 73 0.94 12.56 -11.47
C PRO A 73 1.61 11.36 -10.77
N THR A 74 0.97 10.19 -10.85
CA THR A 74 1.55 8.95 -10.33
C THR A 74 2.52 8.33 -11.31
N ALA A 75 3.58 7.74 -10.78
CA ALA A 75 4.55 6.95 -11.52
C ALA A 75 3.86 5.86 -12.38
N PRO A 76 4.49 5.38 -13.47
CA PRO A 76 3.93 4.30 -14.29
C PRO A 76 3.65 3.05 -13.45
N PHE A 77 2.66 2.23 -13.85
CA PHE A 77 2.24 1.05 -13.07
C PHE A 77 3.41 0.09 -12.73
N TYR A 78 4.34 -0.10 -13.68
CA TYR A 78 5.59 -0.81 -13.47
C TYR A 78 6.37 -0.34 -12.22
N TRP A 79 6.42 0.96 -11.93
CA TRP A 79 7.09 1.52 -10.75
C TRP A 79 6.43 1.06 -9.44
N HIS A 80 5.10 1.06 -9.41
CA HIS A 80 4.34 0.60 -8.26
C HIS A 80 4.50 -0.90 -8.03
N TRP A 81 4.53 -1.67 -9.12
CA TRP A 81 4.83 -3.09 -9.08
C TRP A 81 6.24 -3.33 -8.51
N GLN A 82 7.27 -2.62 -8.98
CA GLN A 82 8.65 -2.75 -8.48
C GLN A 82 8.69 -2.44 -6.98
N THR A 83 8.06 -1.34 -6.57
CA THR A 83 8.01 -0.93 -5.16
C THR A 83 7.31 -1.98 -4.29
N ALA A 84 6.19 -2.54 -4.74
CA ALA A 84 5.48 -3.57 -4.00
C ALA A 84 6.30 -4.86 -3.83
N VAL A 85 7.02 -5.28 -4.87
CA VAL A 85 7.92 -6.44 -4.82
C VAL A 85 9.08 -6.18 -3.84
N LEU A 86 9.72 -5.02 -3.91
CA LEU A 86 10.79 -4.64 -2.98
C LEU A 86 10.32 -4.59 -1.52
N LEU A 87 9.17 -3.96 -1.27
CA LEU A 87 8.57 -3.91 0.08
C LEU A 87 8.23 -5.32 0.59
N ALA A 88 7.67 -6.18 -0.25
CA ALA A 88 7.35 -7.55 0.12
C ALA A 88 8.61 -8.33 0.53
N LEU A 89 9.65 -8.31 -0.31
CA LEU A 89 10.93 -8.97 -0.01
C LEU A 89 11.57 -8.41 1.27
N ALA A 90 11.53 -7.09 1.45
CA ALA A 90 12.08 -6.45 2.64
C ALA A 90 11.37 -6.90 3.93
N ARG A 91 10.04 -7.01 3.92
CA ARG A 91 9.23 -7.50 5.06
C ARG A 91 9.48 -8.96 5.39
N LEU A 92 9.83 -9.79 4.41
CA LEU A 92 10.19 -11.19 4.64
C LEU A 92 11.50 -11.31 5.42
N GLU A 93 12.41 -10.33 5.29
CA GLU A 93 13.74 -10.33 5.92
C GLU A 93 14.52 -11.64 5.66
N ASP A 94 14.40 -12.18 4.44
CA ASP A 94 14.98 -13.47 4.07
C ASP A 94 16.27 -13.30 3.27
N ALA A 95 17.39 -13.78 3.83
CA ALA A 95 18.72 -13.69 3.24
C ALA A 95 18.80 -14.27 1.82
N ARG A 96 17.97 -15.26 1.48
CA ARG A 96 17.95 -15.90 0.16
C ARG A 96 17.57 -14.93 -0.97
N SER A 97 16.95 -13.79 -0.65
CA SER A 97 16.62 -12.74 -1.63
C SER A 97 17.74 -11.74 -1.89
N LEU A 98 18.77 -11.67 -1.04
CA LEU A 98 19.86 -10.70 -1.16
C LEU A 98 20.63 -10.79 -2.48
N PRO A 99 20.99 -11.98 -3.01
CA PRO A 99 21.73 -12.06 -4.26
C PRO A 99 20.99 -11.39 -5.43
N ASP A 100 19.68 -11.61 -5.54
CA ASP A 100 18.86 -10.99 -6.59
C ASP A 100 18.79 -9.48 -6.43
N LEU A 101 18.52 -8.98 -5.21
CA LEU A 101 18.45 -7.54 -4.94
C LEU A 101 19.79 -6.83 -5.16
N MET A 102 20.89 -7.45 -4.74
CA MET A 102 22.24 -6.91 -4.96
C MET A 102 22.58 -6.83 -6.45
N ALA A 103 22.17 -7.82 -7.25
CA ALA A 103 22.36 -7.79 -8.70
C ALA A 103 21.59 -6.64 -9.38
N LEU A 104 20.52 -6.12 -8.78
CA LEU A 104 19.79 -4.96 -9.30
C LEU A 104 20.56 -3.65 -9.17
N ARG A 105 21.47 -3.52 -8.19
CA ARG A 105 22.26 -2.29 -8.00
C ARG A 105 23.08 -1.91 -9.24
N SER A 106 23.48 -2.91 -10.02
CA SER A 106 24.27 -2.74 -11.24
C SER A 106 23.41 -2.46 -12.48
N LYS A 107 22.07 -2.50 -12.36
CA LYS A 107 21.15 -2.35 -13.48
C LYS A 107 20.69 -0.89 -13.62
N PRO A 108 20.83 -0.26 -14.81
CA PRO A 108 20.47 1.14 -15.01
C PRO A 108 19.03 1.48 -14.60
N GLU A 109 18.08 0.58 -14.88
CA GLU A 109 16.66 0.78 -14.60
C GLU A 109 16.29 0.70 -13.10
N TRP A 110 17.24 0.32 -12.25
CA TRP A 110 17.08 0.25 -10.79
C TRP A 110 17.94 1.26 -10.03
N LYS A 111 18.91 1.89 -10.70
CA LYS A 111 19.90 2.78 -10.06
C LYS A 111 19.22 3.88 -9.22
N ASP A 112 18.13 4.44 -9.73
CA ASP A 112 17.42 5.55 -9.09
C ASP A 112 16.17 5.13 -8.31
N HIS A 113 15.92 3.82 -8.14
CA HIS A 113 14.73 3.34 -7.43
C HIS A 113 14.92 3.49 -5.91
N PRO A 114 14.19 4.40 -5.23
CA PRO A 114 14.52 4.82 -3.86
C PRO A 114 14.27 3.73 -2.80
N TYR A 115 13.58 2.63 -3.15
CA TYR A 115 13.31 1.51 -2.24
C TYR A 115 14.33 0.39 -2.31
N LEU A 116 15.20 0.33 -3.32
CA LEU A 116 16.09 -0.83 -3.49
C LEU A 116 17.09 -0.94 -2.33
N ILE A 117 17.80 0.14 -2.03
CA ILE A 117 18.78 0.18 -0.94
C ILE A 117 18.11 -0.01 0.43
N PRO A 118 17.01 0.69 0.77
CA PRO A 118 16.27 0.44 2.01
C PRO A 118 15.75 -1.00 2.16
N ALA A 119 15.31 -1.64 1.07
CA ALA A 119 14.88 -3.04 1.09
C ALA A 119 16.04 -3.99 1.45
N ILE A 120 17.20 -3.80 0.81
CA ILE A 120 18.43 -4.56 1.14
C ILE A 120 18.84 -4.31 2.60
N ALA A 121 18.85 -3.05 3.04
CA ALA A 121 19.22 -2.66 4.39
C ALA A 121 18.32 -3.33 5.45
N ARG A 122 17.00 -3.36 5.21
CA ARG A 122 16.06 -4.06 6.09
C ARG A 122 16.32 -5.56 6.17
N ILE A 123 16.57 -6.22 5.03
CA ILE A 123 16.87 -7.66 5.04
C ILE A 123 18.16 -7.92 5.82
N LYS A 124 19.22 -7.15 5.58
CA LYS A 124 20.48 -7.28 6.33
C LYS A 124 20.30 -7.04 7.83
N ALA A 125 19.53 -6.02 8.21
CA ALA A 125 19.19 -5.76 9.61
C ALA A 125 18.39 -6.92 10.23
N GLY A 126 17.44 -7.49 9.49
CA GLY A 126 16.69 -8.68 9.92
C GLY A 126 17.54 -9.95 10.02
N VAL A 127 18.55 -10.11 9.17
CA VAL A 127 19.52 -11.22 9.27
C VAL A 127 20.43 -11.05 10.49
N ALA A 128 20.90 -9.82 10.73
CA ALA A 128 21.75 -9.52 11.88
C ALA A 128 20.99 -9.62 13.22
N VAL A 129 19.72 -9.22 13.24
CA VAL A 129 18.84 -9.29 14.41
C VAL A 129 17.49 -9.94 14.03
N PRO A 130 17.42 -11.30 13.97
CA PRO A 130 16.23 -12.01 13.51
C PRO A 130 15.02 -11.92 14.43
N ARG A 131 15.24 -11.63 15.72
CA ARG A 131 14.18 -11.51 16.72
C ARG A 131 14.51 -10.34 17.63
N VAL A 132 13.64 -9.33 17.61
CA VAL A 132 13.69 -8.18 18.53
C VAL A 132 12.87 -8.53 19.76
N ARG A 133 13.49 -8.57 20.94
CA ARG A 133 12.81 -8.84 22.22
C ARG A 133 13.00 -7.71 23.23
N THR A 134 14.04 -6.91 23.05
CA THR A 134 14.45 -5.85 23.97
C THR A 134 14.70 -4.56 23.20
N ALA A 135 14.79 -3.44 23.94
CA ALA A 135 15.24 -2.17 23.39
C ALA A 135 16.66 -2.25 22.81
N GLU A 136 17.56 -3.06 23.40
CA GLU A 136 18.93 -3.27 22.91
C GLU A 136 18.96 -4.01 21.58
N ASP A 137 18.14 -5.07 21.42
CA ASP A 137 18.00 -5.76 20.13
C ASP A 137 17.47 -4.80 19.07
N TRP A 138 16.48 -3.99 19.44
CA TRP A 138 15.90 -3.00 18.56
C TRP A 138 16.93 -1.96 18.12
N GLN A 139 17.66 -1.35 19.06
CA GLN A 139 18.72 -0.38 18.78
C GLN A 139 19.80 -0.98 17.88
N ARG A 140 20.20 -2.24 18.10
CA ARG A 140 21.16 -2.94 17.23
C ARG A 140 20.60 -3.13 15.82
N LYS A 141 19.33 -3.52 15.69
CA LYS A 141 18.67 -3.69 14.39
C LYS A 141 18.60 -2.36 13.62
N VAL A 142 18.25 -1.27 14.30
CA VAL A 142 18.25 0.09 13.73
C VAL A 142 19.65 0.51 13.29
N ALA A 143 20.67 0.25 14.12
CA ALA A 143 22.06 0.60 13.78
C ALA A 143 22.52 -0.11 12.50
N VAL A 144 22.24 -1.41 12.36
CA VAL A 144 22.56 -2.16 11.13
C VAL A 144 21.78 -1.60 9.94
N PHE A 145 20.49 -1.30 10.11
CA PHE A 145 19.69 -0.70 9.05
C PHE A 145 20.29 0.64 8.58
N LEU A 146 20.61 1.55 9.50
CA LEU A 146 21.16 2.86 9.17
C LEU A 146 22.54 2.76 8.50
N GLN A 147 23.38 1.82 8.94
CA GLN A 147 24.69 1.56 8.32
C GLN A 147 24.54 1.07 6.86
N GLU A 148 23.48 0.33 6.56
CA GLU A 148 23.22 -0.24 5.24
C GLU A 148 22.33 0.66 4.36
N CYS A 149 21.54 1.57 4.94
CA CYS A 149 20.63 2.49 4.24
C CYS A 149 21.35 3.78 3.79
N ILE A 150 22.64 3.72 3.48
CA ILE A 150 23.41 4.88 3.00
C ILE A 150 23.01 5.14 1.54
N GLY A 151 22.47 6.33 1.27
CA GLY A 151 22.00 6.73 -0.05
C GLY A 151 23.14 7.26 -0.93
N GLU A 152 23.39 6.62 -2.06
CA GLU A 152 24.24 7.13 -3.14
C GLU A 152 23.35 7.85 -4.16
N GLY A 153 22.82 9.02 -3.78
CA GLY A 153 22.02 9.85 -4.68
C GLY A 153 22.86 10.91 -5.37
N ASP A 154 22.91 10.88 -6.71
CA ASP A 154 23.67 11.85 -7.52
C ASP A 154 23.09 13.29 -7.43
N SER A 155 21.85 13.45 -6.94
CA SER A 155 21.16 14.73 -6.76
C SER A 155 20.56 14.90 -5.35
N GLU A 156 20.38 16.15 -4.92
CA GLU A 156 19.72 16.50 -3.65
C GLU A 156 18.29 15.91 -3.58
N THR A 157 17.53 15.99 -4.67
CA THR A 157 16.17 15.42 -4.76
C THR A 157 16.16 13.90 -4.65
N ALA A 158 17.18 13.20 -5.17
CA ALA A 158 17.31 11.76 -5.01
C ALA A 158 17.68 11.40 -3.56
N ARG A 159 18.61 12.13 -2.95
CA ARG A 159 19.00 11.96 -1.54
C ARG A 159 17.82 12.18 -0.59
N SER A 160 17.04 13.25 -0.80
CA SER A 160 15.84 13.55 -0.01
C SER A 160 14.77 12.45 -0.12
N ARG A 161 14.50 11.95 -1.34
CA ARG A 161 13.55 10.83 -1.54
C ARG A 161 14.04 9.53 -0.88
N HIS A 162 15.31 9.20 -1.02
CA HIS A 162 15.92 8.03 -0.36
C HIS A 162 15.81 8.13 1.17
N GLN A 163 16.12 9.30 1.74
CA GLN A 163 16.00 9.53 3.18
C GLN A 163 14.55 9.35 3.65
N ALA A 164 13.57 9.92 2.95
CA ALA A 164 12.15 9.73 3.27
C ALA A 164 11.76 8.25 3.28
N VAL A 165 12.22 7.47 2.30
CA VAL A 165 11.95 6.02 2.24
C VAL A 165 12.64 5.27 3.39
N CYS A 166 13.92 5.54 3.70
CA CYS A 166 14.59 4.95 4.88
C CYS A 166 13.79 5.25 6.17
N THR A 167 13.31 6.49 6.34
CA THR A 167 12.50 6.89 7.50
C THR A 167 11.19 6.11 7.60
N ARG A 168 10.50 5.88 6.46
CA ARG A 168 9.27 5.08 6.42
C ARG A 168 9.52 3.61 6.77
N PHE A 169 10.61 3.03 6.29
CA PHE A 169 11.04 1.69 6.69
C PHE A 169 11.32 1.59 8.19
N LEU A 170 12.00 2.59 8.77
CA LEU A 170 12.26 2.64 10.21
C LEU A 170 10.96 2.74 11.02
N ALA A 171 10.01 3.56 10.60
CA ALA A 171 8.70 3.66 11.25
C ALA A 171 7.93 2.33 11.19
N GLU A 172 7.98 1.62 10.06
CA GLU A 172 7.37 0.30 9.94
C GLU A 172 8.07 -0.74 10.83
N MET A 173 9.40 -0.78 10.82
CA MET A 173 10.18 -1.67 11.67
C MET A 173 9.96 -1.38 13.17
N ALA A 174 9.82 -0.10 13.55
CA ALA A 174 9.48 0.29 14.91
C ALA A 174 8.08 -0.16 15.30
N SER A 175 7.11 -0.06 14.39
CA SER A 175 5.75 -0.57 14.59
C SER A 175 5.76 -2.08 14.87
N GLU A 176 6.61 -2.83 14.16
CA GLU A 176 6.78 -4.26 14.36
C GLU A 176 7.43 -4.60 15.71
N ALA A 177 8.47 -3.84 16.11
CA ALA A 177 9.10 -3.98 17.43
C ALA A 177 8.12 -3.64 18.57
N TYR A 178 7.32 -2.58 18.39
CA TYR A 178 6.28 -2.17 19.33
C TYR A 178 5.21 -3.24 19.50
N ALA A 179 4.74 -3.84 18.39
CA ALA A 179 3.73 -4.89 18.40
C ALA A 179 4.17 -6.15 19.16
N VAL A 180 5.48 -6.44 19.23
CA VAL A 180 6.03 -7.57 20.00
C VAL A 180 6.46 -7.21 21.43
N GLY A 181 6.18 -5.99 21.88
CA GLY A 181 6.33 -5.57 23.28
C GLY A 181 7.44 -4.56 23.57
N VAL A 182 8.22 -4.12 22.57
CA VAL A 182 9.24 -3.08 22.76
C VAL A 182 8.59 -1.70 22.72
N ARG A 183 8.06 -1.25 23.86
CA ARG A 183 7.27 -0.02 23.97
C ARG A 183 8.05 1.25 23.62
N GLU A 184 9.37 1.19 23.77
CA GLU A 184 10.30 2.29 23.51
C GLU A 184 10.71 2.39 22.03
N ALA A 185 10.18 1.56 21.13
CA ALA A 185 10.68 1.44 19.75
C ALA A 185 10.77 2.79 18.99
N PHE A 186 9.72 3.61 19.06
CA PHE A 186 9.69 4.93 18.42
C PHE A 186 10.59 5.95 19.13
N ARG A 187 10.72 5.85 20.46
CA ARG A 187 11.63 6.72 21.25
C ARG A 187 13.09 6.48 20.83
N VAL A 188 13.48 5.21 20.68
CA VAL A 188 14.83 4.83 20.23
C VAL A 188 15.15 5.43 18.86
N LEU A 189 14.19 5.48 17.92
CA LEU A 189 14.41 6.15 16.62
C LEU A 189 14.78 7.62 16.80
N SER A 190 14.05 8.35 17.64
CA SER A 190 14.31 9.76 17.92
C SER A 190 15.65 9.97 18.64
N GLU A 191 15.99 9.11 19.61
CA GLU A 191 17.30 9.13 20.30
C GLU A 191 18.47 8.86 19.36
N MET A 192 18.25 8.08 18.30
CA MET A 192 19.22 7.83 17.23
C MET A 192 19.21 8.90 16.12
N GLY A 193 18.52 10.03 16.33
CA GLY A 193 18.52 11.17 15.41
C GLY A 193 17.62 10.99 14.18
N THR A 194 16.71 10.02 14.18
CA THR A 194 15.74 9.86 13.10
C THR A 194 14.53 10.76 13.34
N ASP A 195 14.38 11.80 12.52
CA ASP A 195 13.20 12.67 12.52
C ASP A 195 12.04 12.04 11.73
N TRP A 196 11.42 11.01 12.30
CA TRP A 196 10.31 10.31 11.66
C TRP A 196 8.98 11.05 11.75
N GLN A 197 8.87 12.04 12.64
CA GLN A 197 7.63 12.80 12.86
C GLN A 197 7.39 13.85 11.76
N SER A 198 8.45 14.35 11.13
CA SER A 198 8.34 15.32 10.04
C SER A 198 7.95 14.71 8.69
N ASP A 199 8.21 13.40 8.46
CA ASP A 199 7.66 12.68 7.31
C ASP A 199 6.23 12.22 7.61
N SER A 200 5.26 12.80 6.89
CA SER A 200 3.84 12.57 7.11
C SER A 200 3.43 11.09 6.97
N ILE A 201 4.10 10.34 6.11
CA ILE A 201 3.82 8.92 5.87
C ILE A 201 4.42 8.07 7.00
N ALA A 202 5.65 8.35 7.43
CA ALA A 202 6.26 7.69 8.58
C ALA A 202 5.46 7.93 9.87
N ASN A 203 5.01 9.17 10.10
CA ASN A 203 4.14 9.48 11.22
C ASN A 203 2.81 8.71 11.15
N TRP A 204 2.20 8.62 9.95
CA TRP A 204 0.99 7.82 9.75
C TRP A 204 1.23 6.32 9.99
N ILE A 205 2.36 5.76 9.55
CA ILE A 205 2.76 4.37 9.85
C ILE A 205 2.86 4.17 11.37
N ALA A 206 3.51 5.09 12.07
CA ALA A 206 3.68 5.02 13.53
C ALA A 206 2.33 5.05 14.27
N GLU A 207 1.42 5.94 13.87
CA GLU A 207 0.06 6.00 14.39
C GLU A 207 -0.67 4.66 14.19
N LEU A 208 -0.64 4.08 12.99
CA LEU A 208 -1.26 2.77 12.75
C LEU A 208 -0.61 1.66 13.56
N GLY A 209 0.71 1.65 13.66
CA GLY A 209 1.51 0.64 14.34
C GLY A 209 1.24 0.52 15.83
N GLN A 210 0.89 1.64 16.48
CA GLN A 210 0.62 1.70 17.92
C GLN A 210 -0.80 1.27 18.30
N ARG A 211 -1.70 1.12 17.32
CA ARG A 211 -3.09 0.71 17.53
C ARG A 211 -3.26 -0.80 17.38
N THR A 212 -4.17 -1.37 18.17
CA THR A 212 -4.66 -2.75 17.95
C THR A 212 -5.39 -2.85 16.60
N GLY A 213 -5.62 -4.09 16.11
CA GLY A 213 -6.33 -4.29 14.84
C GLY A 213 -7.73 -3.68 14.81
N GLN A 214 -8.46 -3.72 15.94
CA GLN A 214 -9.79 -3.13 16.08
C GLN A 214 -9.72 -1.58 16.06
N GLU A 215 -8.90 -0.98 16.93
CA GLU A 215 -8.73 0.48 17.00
C GLU A 215 -8.25 1.06 15.68
N ARG A 216 -7.36 0.34 14.99
CA ARG A 216 -6.86 0.72 13.67
C ARG A 216 -7.99 0.76 12.64
N ALA A 217 -8.80 -0.29 12.56
CA ALA A 217 -9.90 -0.35 11.60
C ALA A 217 -10.97 0.71 11.87
N GLU A 218 -11.30 0.95 13.15
CA GLU A 218 -12.24 2.00 13.56
C GLU A 218 -11.72 3.41 13.24
N TRP A 219 -10.45 3.67 13.53
CA TRP A 219 -9.81 4.96 13.25
C TRP A 219 -9.76 5.26 11.75
N LEU A 220 -9.37 4.27 10.93
CA LEU A 220 -9.37 4.39 9.46
C LEU A 220 -10.79 4.61 8.92
N LEU A 221 -11.77 3.86 9.41
CA LEU A 221 -13.17 4.04 9.03
C LEU A 221 -13.69 5.44 9.41
N ALA A 222 -13.35 5.95 10.59
CA ALA A 222 -13.72 7.29 11.03
C ALA A 222 -13.18 8.37 10.08
N ARG A 223 -11.95 8.21 9.57
CA ARG A 223 -11.38 9.12 8.56
C ARG A 223 -12.17 9.07 7.25
N LEU A 224 -12.44 7.87 6.73
CA LEU A 224 -13.23 7.68 5.50
C LEU A 224 -14.66 8.24 5.63
N ARG A 225 -15.26 8.17 6.82
CA ARG A 225 -16.59 8.75 7.12
C ARG A 225 -16.66 10.26 6.93
N THR A 226 -15.55 10.97 7.05
CA THR A 226 -15.51 12.43 6.86
C THR A 226 -15.32 12.85 5.41
N ALA A 227 -14.99 11.91 4.51
CA ALA A 227 -14.70 12.25 3.12
C ALA A 227 -15.91 12.87 2.40
N THR A 228 -15.65 13.94 1.66
CA THR A 228 -16.60 14.61 0.77
C THR A 228 -16.18 14.53 -0.70
N ALA A 229 -14.93 14.13 -0.96
CA ALA A 229 -14.38 13.87 -2.28
C ALA A 229 -13.34 12.74 -2.20
N ILE A 230 -13.14 12.02 -3.30
CA ILE A 230 -12.08 11.01 -3.44
C ILE A 230 -10.76 11.74 -3.71
N ARG A 231 -9.75 11.47 -2.87
CA ARG A 231 -8.42 12.07 -2.97
C ARG A 231 -7.34 11.00 -2.91
N ALA A 232 -6.14 11.33 -3.39
CA ALA A 232 -5.00 10.41 -3.44
C ALA A 232 -4.68 9.78 -2.08
N GLU A 233 -4.78 10.58 -1.02
CA GLU A 233 -4.43 10.18 0.34
C GLU A 233 -5.39 9.13 0.90
N LEU A 234 -6.64 9.11 0.43
CA LEU A 234 -7.64 8.14 0.87
C LEU A 234 -7.30 6.73 0.38
N TYR A 235 -6.53 6.57 -0.68
CA TYR A 235 -6.09 5.25 -1.15
C TYR A 235 -5.16 4.55 -0.14
N TYR A 236 -4.36 5.31 0.62
CA TYR A 236 -3.60 4.75 1.74
C TYR A 236 -4.54 4.27 2.85
N ASP A 237 -5.52 5.09 3.22
CA ASP A 237 -6.50 4.76 4.27
C ASP A 237 -7.33 3.52 3.87
N LEU A 238 -7.77 3.42 2.61
CA LEU A 238 -8.47 2.24 2.07
C LEU A 238 -7.60 1.00 2.11
N GLN A 239 -6.33 1.12 1.72
CA GLN A 239 -5.42 -0.01 1.65
C GLN A 239 -5.04 -0.55 3.04
N ALA A 240 -4.78 0.34 4.02
CA ALA A 240 -4.53 -0.06 5.40
C ALA A 240 -5.79 -0.61 6.08
N LEU A 241 -6.97 -0.13 5.70
CA LEU A 241 -8.23 -0.68 6.20
C LEU A 241 -8.43 -2.10 5.65
N ALA A 242 -8.12 -2.32 4.37
CA ALA A 242 -8.17 -3.64 3.76
C ALA A 242 -7.20 -4.64 4.44
N ASP A 243 -6.03 -4.19 4.88
CA ASP A 243 -5.07 -5.03 5.63
C ASP A 243 -5.59 -5.46 7.00
N CYS A 244 -6.63 -4.80 7.54
CA CYS A 244 -7.28 -5.23 8.78
C CYS A 244 -8.21 -6.46 8.56
N GLY A 245 -8.42 -6.89 7.31
CA GLY A 245 -9.10 -8.13 6.96
C GLY A 245 -10.55 -8.20 7.46
N GLU A 246 -10.93 -9.34 8.05
CA GLU A 246 -12.30 -9.61 8.52
C GLU A 246 -12.83 -8.59 9.55
N ILE A 247 -11.95 -7.94 10.32
CA ILE A 247 -12.33 -6.84 11.22
C ILE A 247 -12.95 -5.69 10.40
N ALA A 248 -12.28 -5.29 9.32
CA ALA A 248 -12.74 -4.23 8.44
C ALA A 248 -14.02 -4.61 7.69
N VAL A 249 -14.16 -5.87 7.25
CA VAL A 249 -15.37 -6.35 6.54
C VAL A 249 -16.63 -6.07 7.37
N LYS A 250 -16.63 -6.44 8.65
CA LYS A 250 -17.79 -6.23 9.54
C LYS A 250 -18.13 -4.75 9.69
N LEU A 251 -17.11 -3.91 9.90
CA LEU A 251 -17.27 -2.47 10.08
C LEU A 251 -17.78 -1.78 8.81
N LEU A 252 -17.24 -2.15 7.65
CA LEU A 252 -17.63 -1.60 6.34
C LEU A 252 -19.05 -1.98 5.97
N ILE A 253 -19.46 -3.24 6.19
CA ILE A 253 -20.86 -3.66 5.96
C ILE A 253 -21.82 -2.92 6.90
N GLY A 254 -21.43 -2.71 8.17
CA GLY A 254 -22.19 -1.88 9.10
C GLY A 254 -22.35 -0.44 8.60
N TRP A 255 -21.25 0.18 8.18
CA TRP A 255 -21.25 1.53 7.63
C TRP A 255 -22.09 1.66 6.35
N TRP A 256 -22.05 0.68 5.45
CA TRP A 256 -22.92 0.66 4.27
C TRP A 256 -24.41 0.68 4.65
N LYS A 257 -24.81 -0.09 5.66
CA LYS A 257 -26.19 -0.10 6.14
C LYS A 257 -26.61 1.27 6.68
N GLU A 258 -25.74 1.94 7.43
CA GLU A 258 -25.96 3.33 7.88
C GLU A 258 -26.15 4.28 6.70
N LEU A 259 -25.25 4.22 5.70
CA LEU A 259 -25.32 5.03 4.47
C LEU A 259 -26.55 4.74 3.61
N SER A 260 -27.20 3.59 3.79
CA SER A 260 -28.38 3.16 3.04
C SER A 260 -29.69 3.54 3.72
N GLN A 261 -29.66 4.06 4.95
CA GLN A 261 -30.86 4.54 5.63
C GLN A 261 -31.41 5.80 4.95
N PRO A 262 -32.74 5.98 4.91
CA PRO A 262 -33.33 7.20 4.40
C PRO A 262 -32.91 8.37 5.28
N VAL A 263 -32.13 9.27 4.70
CA VAL A 263 -31.67 10.50 5.35
C VAL A 263 -32.73 11.58 5.22
N GLY A 264 -32.99 12.29 6.31
CA GLY A 264 -33.87 13.46 6.30
C GLY A 264 -33.34 14.59 5.41
N PHE A 265 -34.19 15.57 5.09
CA PHE A 265 -34.00 16.65 4.11
C PHE A 265 -32.73 17.54 4.19
N LYS A 266 -31.77 17.28 5.11
CA LYS A 266 -30.57 18.10 5.33
C LYS A 266 -29.24 17.39 5.03
N THR A 267 -29.24 16.18 4.47
CA THR A 267 -27.98 15.45 4.24
C THR A 267 -27.45 15.66 2.83
N ASP A 268 -26.15 15.95 2.73
CA ASP A 268 -25.41 16.09 1.47
C ASP A 268 -25.37 14.74 0.71
N ALA A 269 -26.26 14.62 -0.29
CA ALA A 269 -26.39 13.42 -1.11
C ALA A 269 -25.09 13.09 -1.89
N ALA A 270 -24.31 14.09 -2.28
CA ALA A 270 -23.06 13.87 -3.01
C ALA A 270 -21.99 13.26 -2.09
N ALA A 271 -21.87 13.78 -0.85
CA ALA A 271 -20.96 13.21 0.13
C ALA A 271 -21.33 11.77 0.53
N ILE A 272 -22.63 11.44 0.61
CA ILE A 272 -23.08 10.06 0.84
C ILE A 272 -22.62 9.14 -0.28
N GLU A 273 -22.76 9.56 -1.54
CA GLU A 273 -22.36 8.72 -2.67
C GLU A 273 -20.84 8.51 -2.71
N VAL A 274 -20.03 9.55 -2.44
CA VAL A 274 -18.58 9.40 -2.27
C VAL A 274 -18.24 8.35 -1.21
N ARG A 275 -18.91 8.39 -0.05
CA ARG A 275 -18.68 7.44 1.05
C ARG A 275 -19.09 6.02 0.69
N ARG A 276 -20.18 5.85 -0.08
CA ARG A 276 -20.60 4.55 -0.61
C ARG A 276 -19.55 3.97 -1.56
N VAL A 277 -19.02 4.80 -2.47
CA VAL A 277 -17.93 4.40 -3.37
C VAL A 277 -16.72 3.93 -2.56
N LEU A 278 -16.25 4.73 -1.59
CA LEU A 278 -15.11 4.38 -0.73
C LEU A 278 -15.36 3.07 0.04
N CYS A 279 -16.57 2.86 0.57
CA CYS A 279 -16.93 1.64 1.27
C CYS A 279 -16.82 0.40 0.37
N LEU A 280 -17.32 0.48 -0.87
CA LEU A 280 -17.24 -0.64 -1.82
C LEU A 280 -15.81 -0.89 -2.30
N GLN A 281 -15.01 0.17 -2.52
CA GLN A 281 -13.60 0.05 -2.86
C GLN A 281 -12.80 -0.62 -1.75
N ALA A 282 -13.03 -0.24 -0.48
CA ALA A 282 -12.38 -0.88 0.67
C ALA A 282 -12.72 -2.37 0.74
N LEU A 283 -14.00 -2.72 0.58
CA LEU A 283 -14.45 -4.13 0.57
C LEU A 283 -13.85 -4.92 -0.60
N ALA A 284 -13.78 -4.32 -1.79
CA ALA A 284 -13.19 -4.95 -2.98
C ALA A 284 -11.68 -5.22 -2.81
N ALA A 285 -10.99 -4.50 -1.93
CA ALA A 285 -9.58 -4.70 -1.63
C ALA A 285 -9.31 -5.79 -0.57
N ILE A 286 -10.36 -6.36 0.04
CA ILE A 286 -10.23 -7.40 1.06
C ILE A 286 -10.44 -8.77 0.42
N ASP A 287 -9.47 -9.66 0.59
CA ASP A 287 -9.57 -11.07 0.24
C ASP A 287 -10.50 -11.82 1.21
N SER A 288 -11.81 -11.62 1.05
CA SER A 288 -12.86 -12.22 1.87
C SER A 288 -14.05 -12.61 1.00
N PRO A 289 -14.53 -13.87 1.05
CA PRO A 289 -15.74 -14.28 0.31
C PRO A 289 -16.96 -13.43 0.67
N THR A 290 -17.06 -13.02 1.95
CA THR A 290 -18.15 -12.15 2.42
C THR A 290 -18.07 -10.76 1.78
N ALA A 291 -16.87 -10.18 1.70
CA ALA A 291 -16.67 -8.89 1.06
C ALA A 291 -16.96 -8.95 -0.44
N GLN A 292 -16.48 -9.99 -1.13
CA GLN A 292 -16.72 -10.21 -2.56
C GLN A 292 -18.21 -10.32 -2.88
N ALA A 293 -18.92 -11.21 -2.21
CA ALA A 293 -20.36 -11.38 -2.41
C ALA A 293 -21.15 -10.07 -2.11
N PHE A 294 -20.68 -9.29 -1.14
CA PHE A 294 -21.28 -8.00 -0.82
C PHE A 294 -21.05 -6.97 -1.94
N VAL A 295 -19.83 -6.88 -2.45
CA VAL A 295 -19.49 -5.97 -3.55
C VAL A 295 -20.28 -6.33 -4.80
N GLU A 296 -20.32 -7.61 -5.19
CA GLU A 296 -21.09 -8.10 -6.35
C GLU A 296 -22.56 -7.66 -6.26
N LYS A 297 -23.23 -7.98 -5.13
CA LYS A 297 -24.63 -7.63 -4.90
C LYS A 297 -24.91 -6.12 -4.97
N ASN A 298 -23.99 -5.27 -4.52
CA ASN A 298 -24.22 -3.83 -4.38
C ASN A 298 -23.61 -2.99 -5.52
N THR A 299 -22.92 -3.62 -6.47
CA THR A 299 -22.39 -2.99 -7.68
C THR A 299 -23.23 -3.30 -8.92
N GLU A 300 -24.05 -4.36 -8.91
CA GLU A 300 -25.02 -4.66 -9.96
C GLU A 300 -25.91 -3.44 -10.30
N GLY A 301 -25.86 -3.00 -11.57
CA GLY A 301 -26.66 -1.89 -12.08
C GLY A 301 -26.16 -0.48 -11.72
N ARG A 302 -25.04 -0.34 -10.97
CA ARG A 302 -24.41 0.95 -10.71
C ARG A 302 -23.15 1.11 -11.57
N GLN A 303 -23.09 2.15 -12.42
CA GLN A 303 -21.82 2.58 -13.01
C GLN A 303 -20.95 3.24 -11.92
N LEU A 304 -20.46 2.44 -10.99
CA LEU A 304 -19.46 2.88 -10.04
C LEU A 304 -18.12 2.81 -10.78
N PHE A 305 -17.73 3.94 -11.36
CA PHE A 305 -16.56 4.17 -12.22
C PHE A 305 -15.20 3.67 -11.67
N ILE A 306 -15.16 3.05 -10.49
CA ILE A 306 -13.93 2.73 -9.76
C ILE A 306 -13.92 1.32 -9.16
N VAL A 307 -15.00 0.55 -9.28
CA VAL A 307 -14.97 -0.90 -8.99
C VAL A 307 -14.99 -1.63 -10.32
N GLN A 308 -13.88 -1.58 -11.06
CA GLN A 308 -13.70 -2.53 -12.16
C GLN A 308 -13.79 -3.92 -11.55
N SER A 309 -14.64 -4.77 -12.12
CA SER A 309 -14.76 -6.17 -11.74
C SER A 309 -13.43 -6.86 -12.06
N LEU A 310 -12.47 -6.80 -11.15
CA LEU A 310 -11.38 -7.76 -11.11
C LEU A 310 -12.04 -9.05 -10.69
N GLN A 311 -12.54 -9.79 -11.69
CA GLN A 311 -13.16 -11.08 -11.45
C GLN A 311 -12.10 -11.92 -10.71
N ARG A 312 -12.36 -12.16 -9.41
CA ARG A 312 -11.60 -13.02 -8.49
C ARG A 312 -10.40 -12.44 -7.74
N CYS A 313 -10.02 -11.16 -7.90
CA CYS A 313 -8.83 -10.63 -7.22
C CYS A 313 -9.09 -9.34 -6.42
N PRO A 314 -8.48 -9.21 -5.23
CA PRO A 314 -8.62 -8.00 -4.44
C PRO A 314 -8.08 -6.78 -5.19
N MET A 315 -8.81 -5.67 -5.12
CA MET A 315 -8.34 -4.38 -5.58
C MET A 315 -7.08 -3.98 -4.81
N MET A 316 -6.07 -3.49 -5.54
CA MET A 316 -4.83 -3.00 -4.96
C MET A 316 -4.70 -1.52 -5.20
N PHE A 317 -4.52 -0.78 -4.12
CA PHE A 317 -4.18 0.62 -4.20
C PHE A 317 -2.67 0.72 -4.31
N THR A 318 -2.19 1.13 -5.48
CA THR A 318 -0.76 1.17 -5.78
C THR A 318 -0.02 2.29 -5.05
N SER A 319 -0.64 2.99 -4.11
CA SER A 319 0.01 4.05 -3.35
C SER A 319 1.07 3.45 -2.42
N SER A 320 2.26 3.32 -2.96
CA SER A 320 3.49 2.95 -2.28
C SER A 320 3.78 3.98 -1.20
N TYR A 321 3.90 3.50 0.03
CA TYR A 321 4.43 4.23 1.19
C TYR A 321 5.70 4.98 0.85
#